data_AF-A0A7V3I7D0-F1
#
_entry.id   AF-A0A7V3I7D0-F1
#
_cell.length_a   1.000
_cell.length_b   1.000
_cell.length_c   1.000
_cell.angle_alpha   90.00
_cell.angle_beta   90.00
_cell.angle_gamma   90.00
#
_symmetry.space_group_name_H-M   'P 1'
#
loop_
_entity.id
_entity.type
_entity.pdbx_description
1 polymer ?
#
loop_
_entity_poly.entity_id
_entity_poly.type
_entity_poly.pdbx_seq_one_letter_code
_entity_poly.pdbx_strand_id
1 'polypeptide(L)'
;MTATHAPSYLKGYEQRYRIDPRGAALAWFKDAKYGLFLHYGLYSVDARHEWIQYLERIPVAEYAKLMDRFTADRFDAGYICDLTIDAGMKYINITTRHHDSFCLFETKQTPFNSVNSPAHRDLIAELAEACRGRGLGLFFYYSHGRDWRHPHGPRNEDWGGAPRPKYDTPDPAYAPDHDYDLGKYVDFVAAQIRELLTQYGPVAGIWLDGRGVPMSGDWSKFKLTELYAMIRELQPQCLISYKEGVTGTEDFRAPEYKATEADDKPIEICATLFPDKLWGYSSELVHQSKTADEVWDMIARARERNANLLLNTGPCGDGSIHPIHDRVLREVGARLRKKGFPGEK
;
A
#
# COMPACT_ATOMS: atom_id res chain seq x y z
N MET A 1 3.69 -17.11 19.75
CA MET A 1 4.95 -16.87 20.48
C MET A 1 5.06 -15.36 20.64
N THR A 2 4.98 -14.81 21.84
CA THR A 2 5.13 -13.35 22.05
C THR A 2 6.56 -12.94 21.72
N ALA A 3 6.75 -12.14 20.68
CA ALA A 3 8.05 -11.59 20.31
C ALA A 3 8.60 -10.80 21.51
N THR A 4 9.62 -11.32 22.18
CA THR A 4 10.23 -10.69 23.36
C THR A 4 11.05 -9.45 23.02
N HIS A 5 11.30 -9.21 21.72
CA HIS A 5 12.09 -8.11 21.20
C HIS A 5 11.22 -7.22 20.33
N ALA A 6 11.28 -5.91 20.56
CA ALA A 6 10.61 -4.94 19.73
C ALA A 6 11.16 -5.01 18.29
N PRO A 7 10.31 -4.85 17.26
CA PRO A 7 10.74 -4.69 15.88
C PRO A 7 11.80 -3.60 15.71
N SER A 8 12.70 -3.75 14.72
CA SER A 8 13.84 -2.84 14.54
C SER A 8 13.43 -1.38 14.29
N TYR A 9 12.26 -1.15 13.66
CA TYR A 9 11.72 0.19 13.44
C TYR A 9 11.19 0.86 14.72
N LEU A 10 10.93 0.08 15.79
CA LEU A 10 10.50 0.57 17.11
C LEU A 10 11.67 0.82 18.07
N LYS A 11 12.88 1.03 17.53
CA LYS A 11 14.05 1.42 18.31
C LYS A 11 13.74 2.71 19.10
N GLY A 12 13.98 2.69 20.41
CA GLY A 12 13.62 3.77 21.34
C GLY A 12 12.22 3.65 21.96
N TYR A 13 11.39 2.70 21.53
CA TYR A 13 10.05 2.44 22.08
C TYR A 13 9.95 1.07 22.78
N GLU A 14 11.08 0.41 23.06
CA GLU A 14 11.13 -0.98 23.53
C GLU A 14 10.40 -1.17 24.87
N GLN A 15 10.54 -0.22 25.79
CA GLN A 15 9.85 -0.30 27.09
C GLN A 15 8.34 -0.18 26.94
N ARG A 16 7.88 0.71 26.05
CA ARG A 16 6.45 0.83 25.74
C ARG A 16 5.94 -0.42 25.04
N TYR A 17 6.72 -0.97 24.12
CA TYR A 17 6.36 -2.18 23.36
C TYR A 17 6.14 -3.39 24.27
N ARG A 18 6.96 -3.56 25.32
CA ARG A 18 6.80 -4.66 26.29
C ARG A 18 5.47 -4.62 27.05
N ILE A 19 4.89 -3.43 27.23
CA ILE A 19 3.65 -3.21 27.98
C ILE A 19 2.45 -3.18 27.02
N ASP A 20 2.58 -2.43 25.94
CA ASP A 20 1.54 -2.16 24.95
C ASP A 20 2.18 -2.03 23.55
N PRO A 21 2.31 -3.15 22.81
CA PRO A 21 2.88 -3.16 21.47
C PRO A 21 2.19 -2.19 20.50
N ARG A 22 0.85 -2.10 20.59
CA ARG A 22 0.04 -1.22 19.74
C ARG A 22 0.28 0.25 20.11
N GLY A 23 0.30 0.58 21.39
CA GLY A 23 0.61 1.93 21.87
C GLY A 23 2.03 2.36 21.51
N ALA A 24 3.00 1.45 21.52
CA ALA A 24 4.35 1.72 21.05
C ALA A 24 4.38 2.06 19.55
N ALA A 25 3.69 1.27 18.72
CA ALA A 25 3.56 1.52 17.30
C ALA A 25 2.85 2.85 16.98
N LEU A 26 1.77 3.18 17.70
CA LEU A 26 1.07 4.47 17.57
C LEU A 26 1.96 5.66 17.95
N ALA A 27 2.78 5.52 18.99
CA ALA A 27 3.71 6.56 19.40
C ALA A 27 4.79 6.78 18.35
N TRP A 28 5.45 5.71 17.92
CA TRP A 28 6.42 5.75 16.82
C TRP A 28 5.82 6.33 15.54
N PHE A 29 4.60 5.94 15.19
CA PHE A 29 3.96 6.41 13.96
C PHE A 29 3.73 7.93 13.98
N LYS A 30 3.34 8.51 15.12
CA LYS A 30 3.22 9.97 15.27
C LYS A 30 4.57 10.69 15.11
N ASP A 31 5.66 10.04 15.55
CA ASP A 31 7.01 10.58 15.46
C ASP A 31 7.68 10.32 14.09
N ALA A 32 7.12 9.41 13.29
CA ALA A 32 7.66 9.03 11.99
C ALA A 32 7.58 10.16 10.95
N LYS A 33 6.47 10.93 10.95
CA LYS A 33 6.21 12.15 10.15
C LYS A 33 6.22 12.00 8.62
N TYR A 34 7.02 11.11 8.05
CA TYR A 34 7.26 11.02 6.62
C TYR A 34 7.59 9.59 6.17
N GLY A 35 6.90 9.10 5.14
CA GLY A 35 7.06 7.76 4.58
C GLY A 35 7.01 7.72 3.06
N LEU A 36 7.51 6.62 2.49
CA LEU A 36 7.47 6.32 1.05
C LEU A 36 6.28 5.43 0.73
N PHE A 37 5.52 5.76 -0.31
CA PHE A 37 4.55 4.85 -0.92
C PHE A 37 5.09 4.34 -2.26
N LEU A 38 4.99 3.05 -2.50
CA LEU A 38 5.32 2.37 -3.75
C LEU A 38 4.07 1.74 -4.36
N HIS A 39 3.63 2.26 -5.50
CA HIS A 39 2.64 1.59 -6.36
C HIS A 39 3.37 0.88 -7.50
N TYR A 40 3.58 -0.43 -7.34
CA TYR A 40 4.20 -1.29 -8.33
C TYR A 40 3.32 -2.52 -8.60
N GLY A 41 3.30 -2.95 -9.86
CA GLY A 41 2.46 -4.06 -10.32
C GLY A 41 2.47 -4.15 -11.84
N LEU A 42 1.55 -4.94 -12.40
CA LEU A 42 1.48 -5.18 -13.85
C LEU A 42 1.26 -3.90 -14.65
N TYR A 43 0.51 -2.95 -14.11
CA TYR A 43 0.28 -1.64 -14.73
C TYR A 43 1.57 -0.86 -15.01
N SER A 44 2.67 -1.13 -14.29
CA SER A 44 3.97 -0.51 -14.57
C SER A 44 4.63 -1.06 -15.84
N VAL A 45 4.32 -2.29 -16.27
CA VAL A 45 4.87 -2.92 -17.48
C VAL A 45 4.49 -2.13 -18.73
N ASP A 46 3.23 -1.71 -18.80
CA ASP A 46 2.71 -0.89 -19.88
C ASP A 46 2.93 0.60 -19.66
N ALA A 47 3.38 1.01 -18.47
CA ALA A 47 3.64 2.41 -18.12
C ALA A 47 2.43 3.34 -18.32
N ARG A 48 1.23 2.84 -18.05
CA ARG A 48 -0.05 3.54 -18.23
C ARG A 48 -0.92 3.50 -16.96
N HIS A 49 -0.31 3.67 -15.78
CA HIS A 49 -0.99 3.81 -14.47
C HIS A 49 -1.89 2.66 -13.99
N GLU A 50 -2.16 2.64 -12.69
CA GLU A 50 -2.78 1.54 -11.96
C GLU A 50 -4.27 1.30 -12.21
N TRP A 51 -4.97 2.25 -12.84
CA TRP A 51 -6.40 2.15 -13.18
C TRP A 51 -6.71 1.73 -14.61
N ILE A 52 -5.69 1.40 -15.41
CA ILE A 52 -5.90 1.20 -16.85
C ILE A 52 -6.87 0.06 -17.17
N GLN A 53 -6.79 -1.08 -16.47
CA GLN A 53 -7.72 -2.19 -16.66
C GLN A 53 -9.17 -1.75 -16.52
N TYR A 54 -9.45 -0.89 -15.54
CA TYR A 54 -10.79 -0.38 -15.26
C TYR A 54 -11.25 0.69 -16.27
N LEU A 55 -10.38 1.67 -16.56
CA LEU A 55 -10.75 2.80 -17.42
C LEU A 55 -10.89 2.39 -18.88
N GLU A 56 -10.00 1.54 -19.38
CA GLU A 56 -10.04 1.02 -20.75
C GLU A 56 -10.91 -0.23 -20.89
N ARG A 57 -11.52 -0.72 -19.79
CA ARG A 57 -12.36 -1.93 -19.75
C ARG A 57 -11.67 -3.15 -20.35
N ILE A 58 -10.38 -3.31 -20.06
CA ILE A 58 -9.57 -4.40 -20.58
C ILE A 58 -10.11 -5.73 -20.00
N PRO A 59 -10.45 -6.72 -20.85
CA PRO A 59 -10.87 -8.04 -20.40
C PRO A 59 -9.86 -8.67 -19.43
N VAL A 60 -10.34 -9.40 -18.43
CA VAL A 60 -9.51 -9.95 -17.34
C VAL A 60 -8.39 -10.83 -17.90
N ALA A 61 -8.72 -11.72 -18.84
CA ALA A 61 -7.76 -12.61 -19.47
C ALA A 61 -6.74 -11.88 -20.36
N GLU A 62 -7.10 -10.73 -20.93
CA GLU A 62 -6.19 -9.92 -21.73
C GLU A 62 -5.19 -9.18 -20.84
N TYR A 63 -5.68 -8.50 -19.79
CA TYR A 63 -4.83 -7.80 -18.84
C TYR A 63 -3.89 -8.75 -18.10
N ALA A 64 -4.35 -9.97 -17.78
CA ALA A 64 -3.53 -10.98 -17.10
C ALA A 64 -2.26 -11.37 -17.88
N LYS A 65 -2.22 -11.20 -19.22
CA LYS A 65 -1.02 -11.47 -20.05
C LYS A 65 0.15 -10.53 -19.74
N LEU A 66 -0.08 -9.41 -19.04
CA LEU A 66 1.00 -8.55 -18.57
C LEU A 66 1.95 -9.29 -17.63
N MET A 67 1.46 -10.32 -16.92
CA MET A 67 2.28 -11.19 -16.08
C MET A 67 3.42 -11.86 -16.86
N ASP A 68 3.20 -12.22 -18.13
CA ASP A 68 4.21 -12.87 -18.99
C ASP A 68 5.39 -11.94 -19.35
N ARG A 69 5.27 -10.65 -19.06
CA ARG A 69 6.31 -9.62 -19.27
C ARG A 69 6.84 -9.01 -17.98
N PHE A 70 6.34 -9.46 -16.82
CA PHE A 70 6.74 -8.90 -15.53
C PHE A 70 8.03 -9.57 -15.03
N THR A 71 9.17 -8.91 -15.28
CA THR A 71 10.51 -9.40 -14.90
C THR A 71 11.06 -8.76 -13.63
N ALA A 72 10.71 -7.50 -13.35
CA ALA A 72 11.24 -6.74 -12.21
C ALA A 72 12.79 -6.74 -12.14
N ASP A 73 13.48 -6.81 -13.28
CA ASP A 73 14.94 -7.00 -13.38
C ASP A 73 15.78 -5.95 -12.63
N ARG A 74 15.22 -4.76 -12.45
CA ARG A 74 15.85 -3.62 -11.78
C ARG A 74 15.12 -3.20 -10.50
N PHE A 75 14.21 -4.04 -10.00
CA PHE A 75 13.71 -3.92 -8.64
C PHE A 75 14.83 -4.27 -7.65
N ASP A 76 15.21 -3.30 -6.83
CA ASP A 76 16.26 -3.43 -5.82
C ASP A 76 15.74 -2.92 -4.47
N ALA A 77 15.38 -3.86 -3.59
CA ALA A 77 14.89 -3.56 -2.26
C ALA A 77 15.91 -2.78 -1.41
N GLY A 78 17.20 -3.08 -1.55
CA GLY A 78 18.27 -2.38 -0.83
C GLY A 78 18.35 -0.92 -1.26
N TYR A 79 18.38 -0.68 -2.58
CA TYR A 79 18.37 0.66 -3.15
C TYR A 79 17.15 1.48 -2.73
N ILE A 80 15.95 0.87 -2.78
CA ILE A 80 14.70 1.51 -2.37
C ILE A 80 14.77 1.94 -0.89
N CYS A 81 15.25 1.07 -0.01
CA CYS A 81 15.40 1.41 1.40
C CYS A 81 16.46 2.50 1.63
N ASP A 82 17.59 2.46 0.91
CA ASP A 82 18.63 3.48 1.00
C ASP A 82 18.11 4.85 0.53
N LEU A 83 17.38 4.89 -0.59
CA LEU A 83 16.70 6.09 -1.07
C LEU A 83 15.68 6.63 -0.06
N THR A 84 14.92 5.73 0.58
CA THR A 84 13.94 6.09 1.61
C THR A 84 14.61 6.80 2.79
N ILE A 85 15.73 6.25 3.28
CA ILE A 85 16.53 6.87 4.36
C ILE A 85 17.12 8.20 3.89
N ASP A 86 17.69 8.24 2.68
CA ASP A 86 18.28 9.43 2.11
C ASP A 86 17.26 10.55 1.89
N ALA A 87 15.99 10.22 1.68
CA ALA A 87 14.86 11.14 1.61
C ALA A 87 14.38 11.63 3.00
N GLY A 88 14.90 11.06 4.09
CA GLY A 88 14.50 11.38 5.46
C GLY A 88 13.22 10.68 5.94
N MET A 89 12.75 9.67 5.22
CA MET A 89 11.55 8.91 5.54
C MET A 89 11.84 7.80 6.57
N LYS A 90 10.80 7.35 7.28
CA LYS A 90 10.92 6.35 8.36
C LYS A 90 10.23 5.02 8.09
N TYR A 91 9.41 4.96 7.05
CA TYR A 91 8.67 3.76 6.69
C TYR A 91 8.36 3.72 5.19
N ILE A 92 8.08 2.52 4.71
CA ILE A 92 7.66 2.24 3.34
C ILE A 92 6.29 1.58 3.40
N ASN A 93 5.37 2.01 2.55
CA ASN A 93 4.12 1.34 2.23
C ASN A 93 4.19 0.84 0.78
N ILE A 94 3.96 -0.45 0.53
CA ILE A 94 4.04 -1.02 -0.81
C ILE A 94 2.75 -1.76 -1.17
N THR A 95 2.32 -1.63 -2.43
CA THR A 95 1.22 -2.42 -2.99
C THR A 95 1.57 -3.90 -3.05
N THR A 96 1.24 -4.66 -2.01
CA THR A 96 1.38 -6.13 -2.03
C THR A 96 0.44 -6.76 -3.05
N ARG A 97 -0.75 -6.17 -3.19
CA ARG A 97 -1.76 -6.48 -4.19
C ARG A 97 -2.60 -5.23 -4.48
N HIS A 98 -2.67 -4.80 -5.73
CA HIS A 98 -3.54 -3.70 -6.16
C HIS A 98 -4.91 -4.23 -6.64
N HIS A 99 -5.75 -3.36 -7.20
CA HIS A 99 -7.10 -3.69 -7.67
C HIS A 99 -7.11 -4.76 -8.78
N ASP A 100 -6.03 -4.89 -9.56
CA ASP A 100 -5.87 -5.91 -10.61
C ASP A 100 -5.59 -7.33 -10.07
N SER A 101 -5.50 -7.48 -8.74
CA SER A 101 -5.30 -8.75 -8.03
C SER A 101 -3.92 -9.40 -8.21
N PHE A 102 -2.97 -8.75 -8.90
CA PHE A 102 -1.62 -9.28 -9.02
C PHE A 102 -0.87 -9.14 -7.69
N CYS A 103 -0.31 -10.24 -7.20
CA CYS A 103 0.40 -10.28 -5.92
C CYS A 103 1.91 -10.15 -6.12
N LEU A 104 2.57 -9.24 -5.42
CA LEU A 104 4.03 -9.08 -5.44
C LEU A 104 4.79 -10.05 -4.50
N PHE A 105 4.08 -11.04 -3.97
CA PHE A 105 4.53 -11.92 -2.89
C PHE A 105 4.13 -13.38 -3.15
N GLU A 106 4.83 -14.32 -2.51
CA GLU A 106 4.49 -15.74 -2.60
C GLU A 106 3.19 -16.03 -1.83
N THR A 107 2.15 -16.43 -2.57
CA THR A 107 0.84 -16.76 -2.02
C THR A 107 0.37 -18.12 -2.50
N LYS A 108 -0.25 -18.90 -1.61
CA LYS A 108 -0.88 -20.18 -1.97
C LYS A 108 -2.28 -20.01 -2.55
N GLN A 109 -2.80 -18.79 -2.51
CA GLN A 109 -4.19 -18.49 -2.85
C GLN A 109 -4.41 -18.30 -4.36
N THR A 110 -3.37 -17.97 -5.12
CA THR A 110 -3.45 -17.76 -6.57
C THR A 110 -2.08 -17.90 -7.24
N PRO A 111 -2.00 -18.48 -8.45
CA PRO A 111 -0.76 -18.47 -9.22
C PRO A 111 -0.43 -17.09 -9.81
N PHE A 112 -1.36 -16.13 -9.76
CA PHE A 112 -1.22 -14.79 -10.33
C PHE A 112 -0.37 -13.87 -9.44
N ASN A 113 0.93 -14.17 -9.38
CA ASN A 113 1.89 -13.50 -8.50
C ASN A 113 3.29 -13.40 -9.14
N SER A 114 4.18 -12.58 -8.56
CA SER A 114 5.53 -12.32 -9.08
C SER A 114 6.49 -13.52 -9.02
N VAL A 115 6.24 -14.51 -8.17
CA VAL A 115 7.07 -15.73 -8.11
C VAL A 115 6.80 -16.63 -9.33
N ASN A 116 5.56 -16.62 -9.81
CA ASN A 116 5.14 -17.38 -10.99
C ASN A 116 5.26 -16.59 -12.31
N SER A 117 5.69 -15.33 -12.27
CA SER A 117 6.01 -14.54 -13.46
C SER A 117 7.48 -14.73 -13.84
N PRO A 118 7.96 -14.21 -14.99
CA PRO A 118 9.38 -14.21 -15.34
C PRO A 118 10.33 -13.58 -14.30
N ALA A 119 9.79 -12.81 -13.34
CA ALA A 119 10.56 -12.27 -12.24
C ALA A 119 11.08 -13.37 -11.30
N HIS A 120 10.30 -14.44 -11.09
CA HIS A 120 10.65 -15.56 -10.20
C HIS A 120 11.11 -15.15 -8.80
N ARG A 121 10.55 -14.03 -8.29
CA ARG A 121 10.99 -13.38 -7.05
C ARG A 121 9.80 -13.00 -6.17
N ASP A 122 9.96 -13.20 -4.86
CA ASP A 122 9.09 -12.63 -3.85
C ASP A 122 9.62 -11.23 -3.48
N LEU A 123 9.05 -10.21 -4.13
CA LEU A 123 9.54 -8.83 -3.98
C LEU A 123 9.19 -8.26 -2.59
N ILE A 124 8.13 -8.77 -1.96
CA ILE A 124 7.76 -8.39 -0.60
C ILE A 124 8.74 -8.99 0.43
N ALA A 125 9.19 -10.23 0.24
CA ALA A 125 10.24 -10.83 1.07
C ALA A 125 11.55 -10.02 1.02
N GLU A 126 11.99 -9.64 -0.17
CA GLU A 126 13.21 -8.84 -0.36
C GLU A 126 13.12 -7.49 0.34
N LEU A 127 11.98 -6.80 0.20
CA LEU A 127 11.76 -5.50 0.85
C LEU A 127 11.62 -5.63 2.37
N ALA A 128 10.97 -6.68 2.87
CA ALA A 128 10.86 -6.95 4.30
C ALA A 128 12.22 -7.16 4.96
N GLU A 129 13.10 -7.94 4.33
CA GLU A 129 14.47 -8.13 4.80
C GLU A 129 15.25 -6.81 4.81
N ALA A 130 15.21 -6.06 3.70
CA ALA A 130 15.94 -4.82 3.54
C ALA A 130 15.48 -3.74 4.55
N CYS A 131 14.17 -3.61 4.79
CA CYS A 131 13.60 -2.72 5.79
C CYS A 131 14.05 -3.10 7.21
N ARG A 132 14.03 -4.40 7.54
CA ARG A 132 14.42 -4.89 8.86
C ARG A 132 15.86 -4.54 9.20
N GLY A 133 16.79 -4.76 8.25
CA GLY A 133 18.21 -4.42 8.40
C GLY A 133 18.50 -2.93 8.56
N ARG A 134 17.55 -2.08 8.16
CA ARG A 134 17.68 -0.61 8.13
C ARG A 134 16.82 0.12 9.16
N GLY A 135 16.01 -0.60 9.94
CA GLY A 135 15.11 -0.02 10.93
C GLY A 135 13.97 0.79 10.32
N LEU A 136 13.57 0.48 9.08
CA LEU A 136 12.41 1.07 8.43
C LEU A 136 11.14 0.30 8.80
N GLY A 137 10.06 1.01 9.12
CA GLY A 137 8.75 0.38 9.25
C GLY A 137 8.24 -0.07 7.88
N LEU A 138 7.68 -1.27 7.78
CA LEU A 138 7.09 -1.77 6.54
C LEU A 138 5.58 -1.93 6.68
N PHE A 139 4.86 -1.19 5.85
CA PHE A 139 3.41 -1.27 5.69
C PHE A 139 3.08 -2.03 4.41
N PHE A 140 2.03 -2.83 4.50
CA PHE A 140 1.48 -3.53 3.35
C PHE A 140 0.19 -2.86 2.93
N TYR A 141 0.23 -2.19 1.79
CA TYR A 141 -1.00 -1.83 1.08
C TYR A 141 -1.62 -3.11 0.55
N TYR A 142 -2.93 -3.20 0.74
CA TYR A 142 -3.72 -4.30 0.22
C TYR A 142 -5.06 -3.79 -0.30
N SER A 143 -5.33 -4.02 -1.59
CA SER A 143 -6.64 -3.70 -2.15
C SER A 143 -7.69 -4.68 -1.61
N HIS A 144 -8.48 -4.26 -0.63
CA HIS A 144 -9.44 -5.12 0.06
C HIS A 144 -10.84 -5.04 -0.55
N GLY A 145 -11.32 -3.82 -0.78
CA GLY A 145 -12.70 -3.62 -1.25
C GLY A 145 -12.86 -3.79 -2.76
N ARG A 146 -11.77 -3.82 -3.53
CA ARG A 146 -11.80 -3.97 -4.99
C ARG A 146 -10.95 -5.16 -5.41
N ASP A 147 -11.46 -5.93 -6.35
CA ASP A 147 -10.70 -6.96 -7.04
C ASP A 147 -11.30 -7.15 -8.43
N TRP A 148 -10.55 -6.74 -9.45
CA TRP A 148 -10.95 -6.74 -10.86
C TRP A 148 -10.65 -8.07 -11.55
N ARG A 149 -10.34 -9.12 -10.79
CA ARG A 149 -10.00 -10.44 -11.34
C ARG A 149 -10.70 -11.58 -10.62
N HIS A 150 -10.84 -11.52 -9.29
CA HIS A 150 -11.34 -12.63 -8.50
C HIS A 150 -12.80 -12.95 -8.87
N PRO A 151 -13.13 -14.21 -9.26
CA PRO A 151 -14.46 -14.55 -9.78
C PRO A 151 -15.61 -14.18 -8.82
N HIS A 152 -15.35 -14.32 -7.52
CA HIS A 152 -16.30 -14.02 -6.45
C HIS A 152 -16.06 -12.68 -5.73
N GLY A 153 -15.17 -11.82 -6.24
CA GLY A 153 -14.98 -10.46 -5.72
C GLY A 153 -16.26 -9.61 -5.75
N PRO A 154 -16.27 -8.40 -5.17
CA PRO A 154 -17.43 -7.51 -5.21
C PRO A 154 -17.86 -7.23 -6.66
N ARG A 155 -19.17 -7.25 -6.92
CA ARG A 155 -19.73 -7.08 -8.27
C ARG A 155 -20.55 -5.79 -8.40
N ASN A 156 -20.70 -5.28 -9.62
CA ASN A 156 -21.30 -3.98 -9.91
C ASN A 156 -22.81 -3.92 -9.59
N GLU A 157 -23.48 -5.07 -9.55
CA GLU A 157 -24.91 -5.22 -9.27
C GLU A 157 -25.22 -5.02 -7.78
N ASP A 158 -24.28 -5.42 -6.91
CA ASP A 158 -24.45 -5.40 -5.46
C ASP A 158 -23.75 -4.21 -4.79
N TRP A 159 -22.73 -3.64 -5.46
CA TRP A 159 -21.84 -2.65 -4.85
C TRP A 159 -21.52 -1.47 -5.79
N GLY A 160 -21.40 -0.29 -5.19
CA GLY A 160 -20.80 0.89 -5.79
C GLY A 160 -19.29 0.95 -5.56
N GLY A 161 -18.68 2.12 -5.82
CA GLY A 161 -17.27 2.35 -5.49
C GLY A 161 -16.26 1.72 -6.45
N ALA A 162 -16.66 1.44 -7.69
CA ALA A 162 -15.84 0.83 -8.75
C ALA A 162 -15.33 -0.59 -8.40
N PRO A 163 -16.23 -1.54 -8.07
CA PRO A 163 -15.82 -2.87 -7.65
C PRO A 163 -15.17 -3.66 -8.80
N ARG A 164 -15.64 -3.48 -10.05
CA ARG A 164 -15.12 -4.12 -11.28
C ARG A 164 -15.31 -3.23 -12.51
N PRO A 165 -14.50 -3.39 -13.57
CA PRO A 165 -14.72 -2.70 -14.84
C PRO A 165 -16.12 -3.00 -15.39
N LYS A 166 -16.73 -2.03 -16.07
CA LYS A 166 -18.05 -2.18 -16.69
C LYS A 166 -17.88 -2.65 -18.13
N TYR A 167 -18.03 -3.95 -18.35
CA TYR A 167 -17.95 -4.55 -19.68
C TYR A 167 -19.29 -4.49 -20.41
N ASP A 168 -19.26 -4.38 -21.74
CA ASP A 168 -20.48 -4.43 -22.55
C ASP A 168 -21.08 -5.85 -22.61
N THR A 169 -20.21 -6.87 -22.49
CA THR A 169 -20.57 -8.29 -22.33
C THR A 169 -19.95 -8.81 -21.05
N PRO A 170 -20.64 -9.62 -20.22
CA PRO A 170 -20.06 -10.18 -19.00
C PRO A 170 -18.73 -10.90 -19.28
N ASP A 171 -17.68 -10.53 -18.55
CA ASP A 171 -16.37 -11.18 -18.67
C ASP A 171 -16.45 -12.60 -18.08
N PRO A 172 -16.01 -13.64 -18.81
CA PRO A 172 -16.11 -15.03 -18.37
C PRO A 172 -15.26 -15.37 -17.15
N ALA A 173 -14.34 -14.49 -16.73
CA ALA A 173 -13.57 -14.69 -15.49
C ALA A 173 -14.43 -14.57 -14.22
N TYR A 174 -15.62 -13.97 -14.31
CA TYR A 174 -16.49 -13.80 -13.14
C TYR A 174 -17.48 -14.95 -12.98
N ALA A 175 -17.73 -15.31 -11.72
CA ALA A 175 -18.72 -16.33 -11.41
C ALA A 175 -20.12 -15.86 -11.85
N PRO A 176 -20.90 -16.71 -12.54
CA PRO A 176 -22.29 -16.40 -12.86
C PRO A 176 -23.14 -16.32 -11.59
N ASP A 177 -24.31 -15.66 -11.67
CA ASP A 177 -25.17 -15.37 -10.50
C ASP A 177 -25.46 -16.58 -9.60
N HIS A 178 -25.67 -17.76 -10.18
CA HIS A 178 -26.02 -18.98 -9.44
C HIS A 178 -24.84 -19.61 -8.67
N ASP A 179 -23.60 -19.20 -8.95
CA ASP A 179 -22.37 -19.67 -8.27
C ASP A 179 -21.61 -18.53 -7.55
N TYR A 180 -22.14 -17.30 -7.62
CA TYR A 180 -21.54 -16.15 -6.96
C TYR A 180 -21.60 -16.28 -5.43
N ASP A 181 -20.47 -16.08 -4.75
CA ASP A 181 -20.37 -16.14 -3.29
C ASP A 181 -19.24 -15.22 -2.80
N LEU A 182 -19.60 -14.02 -2.35
CA LEU A 182 -18.66 -13.06 -1.78
C LEU A 182 -17.85 -13.64 -0.61
N GLY A 183 -18.38 -14.63 0.12
CA GLY A 183 -17.67 -15.32 1.20
C GLY A 183 -16.36 -15.96 0.74
N LYS A 184 -16.33 -16.57 -0.46
CA LYS A 184 -15.10 -17.11 -1.05
C LYS A 184 -14.03 -16.04 -1.25
N TYR A 185 -14.42 -14.82 -1.64
CA TYR A 185 -13.49 -13.70 -1.77
C TYR A 185 -13.00 -13.18 -0.41
N VAL A 186 -13.88 -13.11 0.58
CA VAL A 186 -13.50 -12.69 1.95
C VAL A 186 -12.50 -13.66 2.56
N ASP A 187 -12.72 -14.98 2.39
CA ASP A 187 -11.81 -16.01 2.88
C ASP A 187 -10.46 -15.97 2.14
N PHE A 188 -10.48 -15.74 0.82
CA PHE A 188 -9.28 -15.49 0.01
C PHE A 188 -8.45 -14.30 0.52
N VAL A 189 -9.11 -13.16 0.79
CA VAL A 189 -8.45 -11.96 1.32
C VAL A 189 -7.88 -12.19 2.72
N ALA A 190 -8.64 -12.84 3.61
CA ALA A 190 -8.17 -13.15 4.96
C ALA A 190 -6.96 -14.10 4.93
N ALA A 191 -6.96 -15.09 4.03
CA ALA A 191 -5.83 -16.01 3.87
C ALA A 191 -4.56 -15.28 3.38
N GLN A 192 -4.67 -14.39 2.39
CA GLN A 192 -3.54 -13.59 1.90
C GLN A 192 -3.00 -12.61 2.96
N ILE A 193 -3.87 -11.95 3.72
CA ILE A 193 -3.42 -11.07 4.82
C ILE A 193 -2.73 -11.87 5.93
N ARG A 194 -3.22 -13.09 6.23
CA ARG A 194 -2.53 -14.01 7.16
C ARG A 194 -1.15 -14.39 6.65
N GLU A 195 -1.03 -14.73 5.38
CA GLU A 195 0.25 -15.01 4.71
C GLU A 195 1.21 -13.82 4.86
N LEU A 196 0.76 -12.59 4.58
CA LEU A 196 1.56 -11.38 4.74
C LEU A 196 2.06 -11.17 6.19
N LEU A 197 1.22 -11.46 7.19
CA LEU A 197 1.56 -11.26 8.60
C LEU A 197 2.40 -12.38 9.22
N THR A 198 2.55 -13.52 8.53
CA THR A 198 3.25 -14.70 9.05
C THR A 198 4.54 -15.03 8.31
N GLN A 199 4.70 -14.58 7.06
CA GLN A 199 5.87 -14.89 6.22
C GLN A 199 6.99 -13.84 6.30
N TYR A 200 6.66 -12.56 6.54
CA TYR A 200 7.58 -11.44 6.30
C TYR A 200 8.14 -10.77 7.57
N GLY A 201 8.03 -11.45 8.73
CA GLY A 201 8.50 -10.91 10.00
C GLY A 201 7.59 -9.81 10.57
N PRO A 202 8.11 -8.89 11.41
CA PRO A 202 7.29 -7.86 12.02
C PRO A 202 6.80 -6.80 11.01
N VAL A 203 5.49 -6.72 10.84
CA VAL A 203 4.83 -5.74 9.96
C VAL A 203 4.41 -4.51 10.76
N ALA A 204 4.70 -3.31 10.23
CA ALA A 204 4.35 -2.06 10.89
C ALA A 204 2.87 -1.70 10.72
N GLY A 205 2.27 -2.04 9.58
CA GLY A 205 0.83 -1.93 9.42
C GLY A 205 0.26 -2.58 8.17
N ILE A 206 -1.04 -2.85 8.20
CA ILE A 206 -1.87 -3.19 7.03
C ILE A 206 -2.66 -1.95 6.64
N TRP A 207 -2.47 -1.52 5.40
CA TRP A 207 -3.12 -0.35 4.82
C TRP A 207 -4.13 -0.84 3.77
N LEU A 208 -5.41 -0.89 4.14
CA LEU A 208 -6.48 -1.40 3.29
C LEU A 208 -7.02 -0.31 2.36
N ASP A 209 -7.31 -0.70 1.13
CA ASP A 209 -7.94 0.17 0.13
C ASP A 209 -9.19 -0.42 -0.52
N GLY A 210 -9.84 0.36 -1.37
CA GLY A 210 -11.11 0.00 -1.98
C GLY A 210 -12.31 0.37 -1.11
N ARG A 211 -12.17 1.27 -0.12
CA ARG A 211 -13.19 1.53 0.91
C ARG A 211 -14.56 1.90 0.34
N GLY A 212 -14.59 2.50 -0.86
CA GLY A 212 -15.83 2.91 -1.51
C GLY A 212 -16.79 1.75 -1.77
N VAL A 213 -16.28 0.53 -1.91
CA VAL A 213 -17.09 -0.67 -2.10
C VAL A 213 -17.83 -1.05 -0.81
N PRO A 214 -17.18 -1.40 0.32
CA PRO A 214 -17.90 -1.71 1.56
C PRO A 214 -18.76 -0.54 2.04
N MET A 215 -18.34 0.71 1.84
CA MET A 215 -19.12 1.90 2.22
C MET A 215 -20.37 2.15 1.36
N SER A 216 -20.48 1.50 0.19
CA SER A 216 -21.67 1.62 -0.68
C SER A 216 -22.80 0.67 -0.30
N GLY A 217 -22.57 -0.24 0.65
CA GLY A 217 -23.54 -1.24 1.07
C GLY A 217 -23.30 -1.73 2.49
N ASP A 218 -23.71 -2.97 2.78
CA ASP A 218 -23.53 -3.59 4.08
C ASP A 218 -22.10 -4.11 4.26
N TRP A 219 -21.21 -3.24 4.76
CA TRP A 219 -19.80 -3.58 4.97
C TRP A 219 -19.59 -4.81 5.86
N SER A 220 -20.55 -5.22 6.69
CA SER A 220 -20.42 -6.39 7.57
C SER A 220 -20.19 -7.68 6.76
N LYS A 221 -20.64 -7.73 5.51
CA LYS A 221 -20.38 -8.84 4.58
C LYS A 221 -18.91 -9.09 4.31
N PHE A 222 -18.04 -8.10 4.55
CA PHE A 222 -16.58 -8.24 4.40
C PHE A 222 -15.89 -8.80 5.65
N LYS A 223 -16.61 -9.07 6.75
CA LYS A 223 -16.06 -9.64 8.00
C LYS A 223 -14.84 -8.88 8.53
N LEU A 224 -14.89 -7.54 8.48
CA LEU A 224 -13.77 -6.67 8.88
C LEU A 224 -13.40 -6.82 10.36
N THR A 225 -14.38 -7.08 11.23
CA THR A 225 -14.13 -7.29 12.66
C THR A 225 -13.26 -8.53 12.89
N GLU A 226 -13.57 -9.63 12.22
CA GLU A 226 -12.81 -10.88 12.26
C GLU A 226 -11.43 -10.73 11.63
N LEU A 227 -11.35 -10.04 10.49
CA LEU A 227 -10.08 -9.71 9.84
C LEU A 227 -9.18 -8.90 10.79
N TYR A 228 -9.71 -7.86 11.43
CA TYR A 228 -8.92 -7.02 12.34
C TYR A 228 -8.50 -7.80 13.58
N ALA A 229 -9.38 -8.65 14.14
CA ALA A 229 -9.04 -9.53 15.25
C ALA A 229 -7.87 -10.45 14.91
N MET A 230 -7.88 -11.07 13.71
CA MET A 230 -6.77 -11.90 13.22
C MET A 230 -5.47 -11.08 13.09
N ILE A 231 -5.53 -9.86 12.56
CA ILE A 231 -4.34 -9.00 12.46
C ILE A 231 -3.75 -8.73 13.85
N ARG A 232 -4.60 -8.42 14.84
CA ARG A 232 -4.15 -8.16 16.23
C ARG A 232 -3.57 -9.41 16.90
N GLU A 233 -4.15 -10.58 16.64
CA GLU A 233 -3.66 -11.85 17.18
C GLU A 233 -2.26 -12.18 16.64
N LEU A 234 -2.07 -12.03 15.32
CA LEU A 234 -0.82 -12.39 14.66
C LEU A 234 0.30 -11.40 14.97
N GLN A 235 0.00 -10.10 14.95
CA GLN A 235 0.98 -9.03 15.08
C GLN A 235 0.38 -7.89 15.93
N PRO A 236 0.47 -7.95 17.27
CA PRO A 236 -0.18 -7.00 18.18
C PRO A 236 0.20 -5.52 17.96
N GLN A 237 1.38 -5.26 17.39
CA GLN A 237 1.85 -3.91 17.05
C GLN A 237 1.45 -3.43 15.66
N CYS A 238 0.97 -4.32 14.78
CA CYS A 238 0.66 -3.98 13.40
C CYS A 238 -0.51 -3.01 13.38
N LEU A 239 -0.28 -1.79 12.89
CA LEU A 239 -1.32 -0.77 12.75
C LEU A 239 -2.28 -1.13 11.61
N ILE A 240 -3.54 -0.74 11.73
CA ILE A 240 -4.57 -0.98 10.71
C ILE A 240 -5.09 0.37 10.26
N SER A 241 -5.04 0.63 8.96
CA SER A 241 -5.79 1.70 8.33
C SER A 241 -6.69 1.16 7.23
N TYR A 242 -7.83 1.80 7.06
CA TYR A 242 -8.68 1.60 5.89
C TYR A 242 -9.11 2.97 5.35
N LYS A 243 -8.14 3.70 4.78
CA LYS A 243 -8.32 5.08 4.30
C LYS A 243 -8.87 5.97 5.43
N GLU A 244 -10.00 6.65 5.26
CA GLU A 244 -10.63 7.46 6.31
C GLU A 244 -11.51 6.63 7.27
N GLY A 245 -11.51 5.30 7.15
CA GLY A 245 -12.26 4.40 8.04
C GLY A 245 -13.45 3.72 7.39
N VAL A 246 -13.74 2.52 7.87
CA VAL A 246 -14.97 1.78 7.55
C VAL A 246 -15.68 1.35 8.83
N THR A 247 -14.94 0.73 9.77
CA THR A 247 -15.50 0.25 11.04
C THR A 247 -15.46 1.29 12.15
N GLY A 248 -14.61 2.31 12.02
CA GLY A 248 -14.31 3.25 13.09
C GLY A 248 -13.31 2.72 14.12
N THR A 249 -12.81 1.48 13.99
CA THR A 249 -11.82 0.88 14.91
C THR A 249 -10.38 0.89 14.38
N GLU A 250 -10.16 1.45 13.18
CA GLU A 250 -8.84 1.62 12.57
C GLU A 250 -7.92 2.47 13.47
N ASP A 251 -6.60 2.26 13.39
CA ASP A 251 -5.61 2.96 14.21
C ASP A 251 -5.33 4.38 13.78
N PHE A 252 -5.38 4.63 12.47
CA PHE A 252 -5.08 5.94 11.87
C PHE A 252 -5.89 6.14 10.59
N ARG A 253 -6.09 7.42 10.25
CA ARG A 253 -6.76 7.84 9.02
C ARG A 253 -5.73 8.13 7.95
N ALA A 254 -6.02 7.72 6.71
CA ALA A 254 -5.17 7.96 5.56
C ALA A 254 -5.92 8.68 4.42
N PRO A 255 -6.27 9.98 4.59
CA PRO A 255 -6.91 10.76 3.55
C PRO A 255 -5.94 11.09 2.41
N GLU A 256 -6.47 11.27 1.20
CA GLU A 256 -5.69 11.67 0.03
C GLU A 256 -5.61 13.20 -0.11
N TYR A 257 -4.40 13.75 -0.24
CA TYR A 257 -4.08 15.17 -0.48
C TYR A 257 -4.46 16.18 0.61
N LYS A 258 -5.54 15.97 1.35
CA LYS A 258 -6.05 16.90 2.35
C LYS A 258 -6.57 16.12 3.55
N ALA A 259 -6.07 16.45 4.74
CA ALA A 259 -6.70 16.00 5.98
C ALA A 259 -8.13 16.55 6.06
N THR A 260 -9.07 15.70 6.44
CA THR A 260 -10.40 16.12 6.90
C THR A 260 -10.31 16.68 8.32
N GLU A 261 -11.45 17.06 8.93
CA GLU A 261 -11.51 17.76 10.23
C GLU A 261 -10.72 17.09 11.36
N ALA A 262 -10.59 17.78 12.50
CA ALA A 262 -9.89 17.27 13.68
C ALA A 262 -10.41 15.88 14.08
N ASP A 263 -9.53 14.88 14.02
CA ASP A 263 -9.78 13.48 14.38
C ASP A 263 -8.96 13.15 15.65
N ASP A 264 -9.47 12.28 16.52
CA ASP A 264 -8.78 11.80 17.71
C ASP A 264 -7.63 10.84 17.36
N LYS A 265 -7.61 10.33 16.13
CA LYS A 265 -6.61 9.41 15.60
C LYS A 265 -5.49 10.12 14.85
N PRO A 266 -4.28 9.52 14.80
CA PRO A 266 -3.23 9.96 13.89
C PRO A 266 -3.74 10.05 12.44
N ILE A 267 -3.23 11.04 11.71
CA ILE A 267 -3.54 11.24 10.29
C ILE A 267 -2.26 11.02 9.47
N GLU A 268 -2.38 10.32 8.36
CA GLU A 268 -1.36 10.17 7.32
C GLU A 268 -1.92 10.67 5.99
N ILE A 269 -1.49 11.86 5.56
CA ILE A 269 -1.90 12.37 4.25
C ILE A 269 -1.09 11.64 3.19
N CYS A 270 -1.76 10.93 2.29
CA CYS A 270 -1.08 10.31 1.15
C CYS A 270 -1.19 11.20 -0.11
N ALA A 271 -0.09 11.33 -0.85
CA ALA A 271 0.01 12.19 -2.04
C ALA A 271 1.03 11.65 -3.04
N THR A 272 0.98 12.08 -4.30
CA THR A 272 1.84 11.56 -5.38
C THR A 272 2.92 12.53 -5.84
N LEU A 273 4.07 12.00 -6.28
CA LEU A 273 5.04 12.74 -7.09
C LEU A 273 4.51 13.01 -8.49
N PHE A 274 3.93 12.00 -9.16
CA PHE A 274 3.25 12.20 -10.44
C PHE A 274 2.14 13.26 -10.33
N PRO A 275 1.87 14.02 -11.41
CA PRO A 275 0.73 14.94 -11.46
C PRO A 275 -0.60 14.18 -11.42
N ASP A 276 -1.71 14.93 -11.35
CA ASP A 276 -3.09 14.42 -11.54
C ASP A 276 -3.51 13.23 -10.68
N LYS A 277 -2.88 13.11 -9.50
CA LYS A 277 -3.15 12.06 -8.51
C LYS A 277 -2.87 10.64 -9.00
N LEU A 278 -1.95 10.49 -9.93
CA LEU A 278 -1.57 9.21 -10.51
C LEU A 278 -0.58 8.47 -9.58
N TRP A 279 -0.88 7.20 -9.24
CA TRP A 279 -0.09 6.46 -8.26
C TRP A 279 0.96 5.54 -8.92
N GLY A 280 0.54 4.74 -9.89
CA GLY A 280 1.41 3.85 -10.66
C GLY A 280 2.27 4.59 -11.67
N TYR A 281 3.21 3.89 -12.31
CA TYR A 281 4.11 4.50 -13.30
C TYR A 281 3.36 4.93 -14.57
N SER A 282 3.63 6.17 -15.01
CA SER A 282 3.25 6.67 -16.34
C SER A 282 4.47 7.21 -17.06
N SER A 283 4.82 6.62 -18.21
CA SER A 283 5.94 7.12 -19.04
C SER A 283 5.64 8.49 -19.64
N GLU A 284 4.37 8.79 -19.89
CA GLU A 284 3.92 10.06 -20.46
C GLU A 284 4.06 11.21 -19.44
N LEU A 285 3.68 10.97 -18.19
CA LEU A 285 3.55 12.02 -17.17
C LEU A 285 4.79 12.17 -16.28
N VAL A 286 5.79 11.29 -16.40
CA VAL A 286 6.96 11.32 -15.50
C VAL A 286 7.77 12.61 -15.58
N HIS A 287 7.79 13.28 -16.74
CA HIS A 287 8.46 14.57 -16.91
C HIS A 287 7.72 15.75 -16.27
N GLN A 288 6.46 15.55 -15.89
CA GLN A 288 5.61 16.53 -15.21
C GLN A 288 5.52 16.28 -13.70
N SER A 289 6.40 15.44 -13.16
CA SER A 289 6.44 15.11 -11.74
C SER A 289 6.80 16.32 -10.90
N LYS A 290 6.26 16.35 -9.68
CA LYS A 290 6.45 17.44 -8.73
C LYS A 290 7.92 17.64 -8.38
N THR A 291 8.27 18.90 -8.15
CA THR A 291 9.59 19.35 -7.74
C THR A 291 9.82 19.15 -6.24
N ALA A 292 11.07 19.28 -5.80
CA ALA A 292 11.42 19.25 -4.38
C ALA A 292 10.77 20.40 -3.57
N ASP A 293 10.51 21.54 -4.20
CA ASP A 293 9.80 22.67 -3.56
C ASP A 293 8.33 22.33 -3.29
N GLU A 294 7.64 21.75 -4.27
CA GLU A 294 6.25 21.33 -4.10
C GLU A 294 6.10 20.21 -3.06
N VAL A 295 7.05 19.27 -3.02
CA VAL A 295 7.10 18.24 -1.98
C VAL A 295 7.37 18.86 -0.61
N TRP A 296 8.25 19.86 -0.53
CA TRP A 296 8.51 20.57 0.72
C TRP A 296 7.23 21.24 1.27
N ASP A 297 6.44 21.87 0.40
CA ASP A 297 5.15 22.45 0.76
C ASP A 297 4.14 21.39 1.21
N MET A 298 4.16 20.19 0.60
CA MET A 298 3.33 19.07 1.07
C MET A 298 3.71 18.64 2.49
N ILE A 299 5.01 18.54 2.79
CA ILE A 299 5.49 18.22 4.13
C ILE A 299 5.01 19.30 5.10
N ALA A 300 5.21 20.59 4.78
CA ALA A 300 4.77 21.71 5.61
C ALA A 300 3.27 21.63 5.94
N ARG A 301 2.42 21.44 4.93
CA ARG A 301 0.97 21.28 5.11
C ARG A 301 0.59 20.08 5.98
N ALA A 302 1.30 18.96 5.86
CA ALA A 302 1.08 17.81 6.74
C ALA A 302 1.48 18.13 8.19
N ARG A 303 2.59 18.82 8.40
CA ARG A 303 3.07 19.21 9.74
C ARG A 303 2.14 20.21 10.43
N GLU A 304 1.57 21.17 9.70
CA GLU A 304 0.55 22.10 10.22
C GLU A 304 -0.69 21.38 10.80
N ARG A 305 -0.94 20.14 10.36
CA ARG A 305 -2.04 19.29 10.83
C ARG A 305 -1.61 18.19 11.79
N ASN A 306 -0.34 18.22 12.24
CA ASN A 306 0.27 17.15 13.01
C ASN A 306 0.09 15.76 12.35
N ALA A 307 0.10 15.73 11.02
CA ALA A 307 -0.06 14.54 10.23
C ALA A 307 1.30 14.03 9.74
N ASN A 308 1.33 12.74 9.42
CA ASN A 308 2.37 12.17 8.57
C ASN A 308 2.09 12.53 7.11
N LEU A 309 3.14 12.67 6.30
CA LEU A 309 3.04 12.62 4.85
C LEU A 309 3.50 11.23 4.36
N LEU A 310 2.69 10.57 3.55
CA LEU A 310 3.06 9.36 2.81
C LEU A 310 3.17 9.73 1.33
N LEU A 311 4.39 9.93 0.84
CA LEU A 311 4.64 10.40 -0.53
C LEU A 311 4.88 9.23 -1.48
N ASN A 312 4.10 9.18 -2.54
CA ASN A 312 4.11 8.10 -3.53
C ASN A 312 5.06 8.32 -4.69
N THR A 313 5.71 7.23 -5.09
CA THR A 313 6.29 7.01 -6.41
C THR A 313 5.80 5.69 -7.01
N GLY A 314 5.66 5.63 -8.33
CA GLY A 314 5.43 4.38 -9.07
C GLY A 314 6.73 3.91 -9.73
N PRO A 315 7.33 2.78 -9.34
CA PRO A 315 8.48 2.20 -10.04
C PRO A 315 8.16 1.88 -11.50
N CYS A 316 9.17 2.04 -12.36
CA CYS A 316 9.13 1.71 -13.79
C CYS A 316 8.78 0.23 -14.01
N GLY A 317 8.42 -0.17 -15.23
CA GLY A 317 8.08 -1.57 -15.55
C GLY A 317 9.16 -2.59 -15.16
N ASP A 318 10.43 -2.22 -15.30
CA ASP A 318 11.59 -3.03 -14.88
C ASP A 318 11.81 -3.06 -13.35
N GLY A 319 11.04 -2.30 -12.57
CA GLY A 319 11.14 -2.20 -11.11
C GLY A 319 12.07 -1.09 -10.60
N SER A 320 12.74 -0.36 -11.49
CA SER A 320 13.61 0.76 -11.09
C SER A 320 12.82 1.99 -10.63
N ILE A 321 13.39 2.78 -9.72
CA ILE A 321 12.88 4.13 -9.43
C ILE A 321 13.33 5.07 -10.55
N HIS A 322 12.38 5.82 -11.12
CA HIS A 322 12.70 6.75 -12.20
C HIS A 322 13.67 7.85 -11.71
N PRO A 323 14.72 8.23 -12.47
CA PRO A 323 15.73 9.19 -12.04
C PRO A 323 15.20 10.57 -11.61
N ILE A 324 14.07 11.01 -12.18
CA ILE A 324 13.42 12.26 -11.78
C ILE A 324 12.91 12.16 -10.33
N HIS A 325 12.20 11.08 -9.99
CA HIS A 325 11.69 10.87 -8.63
C HIS A 325 12.82 10.67 -7.64
N ASP A 326 13.84 9.90 -8.02
CA ASP A 326 15.04 9.70 -7.21
C ASP A 326 15.69 11.04 -6.81
N ARG A 327 15.95 11.90 -7.80
CA ARG A 327 16.53 13.23 -7.58
C ARG A 327 15.67 14.08 -6.64
N VAL A 328 14.36 14.15 -6.89
CA VAL A 328 13.43 14.94 -6.05
C VAL A 328 13.46 14.46 -4.61
N LEU A 329 13.38 13.14 -4.38
CA LEU A 329 13.42 12.56 -3.04
C LEU A 329 14.73 12.85 -2.32
N ARG A 330 15.88 12.74 -3.00
CA ARG A 330 17.20 13.06 -2.43
C ARG A 330 17.36 14.54 -2.11
N GLU A 331 16.85 15.42 -2.97
CA GLU A 331 16.88 16.88 -2.73
C GLU A 331 16.06 17.25 -1.49
N VAL A 332 14.86 16.68 -1.34
CA VAL A 332 14.01 16.87 -0.15
C VAL A 332 14.74 16.37 1.11
N GLY A 333 15.32 15.17 1.06
CA GLY A 333 16.06 14.62 2.19
C GLY A 333 17.29 15.44 2.57
N ALA A 334 18.03 15.97 1.59
CA ALA A 334 19.15 16.87 1.82
C ALA A 334 18.70 18.17 2.53
N ARG A 335 17.55 18.71 2.15
CA ARG A 335 16.96 19.88 2.81
C ARG A 335 16.51 19.56 4.25
N LEU A 336 15.86 18.41 4.47
CA LEU A 336 15.45 17.96 5.80
C LEU A 336 16.66 17.80 6.73
N ARG A 337 17.76 17.20 6.27
CA ARG A 337 19.00 17.08 7.06
C ARG A 337 19.60 18.43 7.45
N LYS A 338 19.49 19.44 6.57
CA LYS A 338 20.04 20.78 6.80
C LYS A 338 19.15 21.65 7.69
N LYS A 339 17.83 21.54 7.56
CA LYS A 339 16.86 22.49 8.13
C LYS A 339 15.92 21.90 9.19
N GLY A 340 15.88 20.57 9.34
CA GLY A 340 14.80 19.90 10.06
C GLY A 340 13.49 19.89 9.27
N PHE A 341 12.43 19.38 9.90
CA PHE A 341 11.08 19.44 9.32
C PHE A 341 10.56 20.88 9.30
N PRO A 342 9.87 21.31 8.22
CA PRO A 342 9.24 22.62 8.20
C PRO A 342 8.24 22.78 9.36
N GLY A 343 8.29 23.93 10.02
CA GLY A 343 7.41 24.27 11.15
C GLY A 343 7.91 23.82 12.53
N GLU A 344 8.99 23.05 12.61
CA GLU A 344 9.63 22.69 13.89
C GLU A 344 10.71 23.75 14.22
N LYS A 345 10.59 24.39 15.40
CA LYS A 345 11.56 25.37 15.91
C LYS A 345 12.68 24.72 16.70
#